data_AF-A0A668RQG2-F1
#
_entry.id   AF-A0A668RQG2-F1
#
_cell.length_a   1.000
_cell.length_b   1.000
_cell.length_c   1.000
_cell.angle_alpha   90.00
_cell.angle_beta   90.00
_cell.angle_gamma   90.00
#
_symmetry.space_group_name_H-M   'P 1'
#
loop_
_entity.id
_entity.type
_entity.pdbx_description
1 polymer ?
#
loop_
_entity_poly.entity_id
_entity_poly.type
_entity_poly.pdbx_seq_one_letter_code
_entity_poly.pdbx_strand_id
1 'polypeptide(L)'
;ALSTRDRIKAIRDLPMSFKEKKHIRWVSHKQIKVITKSFSSAKQTLELWQGAMKSIGGKFGTSVLTYFVFLKWLLMFNIFSFLVNFGFVTIPLLVYKGLEILTGVGYFKYTVMYYGSYSNGALVGYNMQLAYFFTIAVYMVLCGISLIYSMSVNFKNNYVLADSASNSAWQLLCTWDFSVTNEKAVKQRRNNLCVQLKESLSETAQQERLTVSEKLKHYGIHFGCWLLSTSLAFGCAAGIYFLCVINLLKTLLVPFVVSLINLVIPLFYSLFNKFEHYSTHRKQIYALLIRNVFLKMSILSVLCYYWMNKVPAKDPCWESTVGQSLYRLVLFDFLFLMLGSFFGEFLSNVIGTKLIPRMGVPEFDVARNVLELIYSQTLAWYEPYEQYIQHFISSSSVSVSLTHNCQPPRRSGRAAQMQTIFIFLLFFPFFVGALSIVAYTAWSLTPSEGCGPFRGLNNSFTAVDVWIDDLKNVTGSQWVIEIYSNVILSEIFYFLITLIILVIIYILWQVTNGRKELIRRLRQQIVNVSLF
;
A
#
# COMPACT_ATOMS: atom_id res chain seq x y z
N ALA A 1 -14.26 -22.08 -17.05
CA ALA A 1 -13.60 -23.34 -16.65
C ALA A 1 -14.63 -24.46 -16.72
N LEU A 2 -14.33 -25.57 -17.42
CA LEU A 2 -15.25 -26.72 -17.54
C LEU A 2 -15.58 -27.30 -16.14
N SER A 3 -16.85 -27.63 -15.90
CA SER A 3 -17.28 -28.36 -14.70
C SER A 3 -16.54 -29.71 -14.61
N THR A 4 -16.30 -30.19 -13.39
CA THR A 4 -15.67 -31.49 -13.12
C THR A 4 -16.41 -32.62 -13.85
N ARG A 5 -17.73 -32.51 -14.03
CA ARG A 5 -18.54 -33.46 -14.81
C ARG A 5 -18.22 -33.43 -16.30
N ASP A 6 -18.02 -32.25 -16.87
CA ASP A 6 -17.75 -32.08 -18.30
C ASP A 6 -16.34 -32.55 -18.66
N ARG A 7 -15.36 -32.37 -17.76
CA ARG A 7 -14.00 -32.95 -17.93
C ARG A 7 -14.04 -34.47 -17.92
N ILE A 8 -14.86 -35.05 -17.04
CA ILE A 8 -15.03 -36.50 -16.96
C ILE A 8 -15.69 -37.06 -18.22
N LYS A 9 -16.62 -36.29 -18.81
CA LYS A 9 -17.31 -36.64 -20.06
C LYS A 9 -16.36 -36.54 -21.27
N ALA A 10 -15.63 -35.43 -21.40
CA ALA A 10 -14.63 -35.24 -22.45
C ALA A 10 -13.52 -36.31 -22.44
N ILE A 11 -13.06 -36.75 -21.26
CA ILE A 11 -12.07 -37.84 -21.15
C ILE A 11 -12.66 -39.21 -21.52
N ARG A 12 -13.97 -39.38 -21.36
CA ARG A 12 -14.69 -40.61 -21.72
C ARG A 12 -14.83 -40.73 -23.24
N ASP A 13 -15.06 -39.62 -23.91
CA ASP A 13 -15.37 -39.54 -25.34
C ASP A 13 -14.12 -39.57 -26.24
N LEU A 14 -12.90 -39.56 -25.68
CA LEU A 14 -11.66 -39.70 -26.44
C LEU A 14 -11.47 -41.14 -27.01
N PRO A 15 -11.00 -41.30 -28.26
CA PRO A 15 -10.74 -42.61 -28.87
C PRO A 15 -9.41 -43.20 -28.39
N MET A 16 -9.31 -43.52 -27.09
CA MET A 16 -8.12 -44.06 -26.44
C MET A 16 -8.44 -45.30 -25.61
N SER A 17 -7.43 -46.13 -25.36
CA SER A 17 -7.55 -47.35 -24.57
C SER A 17 -7.92 -47.05 -23.11
N PHE A 18 -8.67 -47.97 -22.47
CA PHE A 18 -9.10 -47.81 -21.08
C PHE A 18 -7.92 -47.63 -20.11
N LYS A 19 -6.77 -48.28 -20.39
CA LYS A 19 -5.54 -48.13 -19.59
C LYS A 19 -4.97 -46.71 -19.67
N GLU A 20 -4.98 -46.10 -20.86
CA GLU A 20 -4.47 -44.74 -21.08
C GLU A 20 -5.37 -43.69 -20.41
N LYS A 21 -6.70 -43.85 -20.52
CA LYS A 21 -7.68 -43.00 -19.83
C LYS A 21 -7.51 -43.04 -18.31
N LYS A 22 -7.23 -44.23 -17.74
CA LYS A 22 -6.96 -44.40 -16.30
C LYS A 22 -5.65 -43.72 -15.89
N HIS A 23 -4.61 -43.82 -16.72
CA HIS A 23 -3.32 -43.17 -16.48
C HIS A 23 -3.45 -41.65 -16.48
N ILE A 24 -4.15 -41.07 -17.46
CA ILE A 24 -4.39 -39.61 -17.55
C ILE A 24 -5.17 -39.09 -16.33
N ARG A 25 -6.22 -39.80 -15.90
CA ARG A 25 -6.96 -39.44 -14.67
C ARG A 25 -6.07 -39.49 -13.44
N TRP A 26 -5.22 -40.52 -13.32
CA TRP A 26 -4.34 -40.68 -12.17
C TRP A 26 -3.25 -39.59 -12.11
N VAL A 27 -2.65 -39.25 -13.24
CA VAL A 27 -1.68 -38.15 -13.36
C VAL A 27 -2.32 -36.80 -13.03
N SER A 28 -3.51 -36.52 -13.57
CA SER A 28 -4.24 -35.27 -13.29
C SER A 28 -4.62 -35.15 -11.81
N HIS A 29 -5.13 -36.23 -11.21
CA HIS A 29 -5.43 -36.25 -9.77
C HIS A 29 -4.18 -36.08 -8.91
N LYS A 30 -3.06 -36.71 -9.30
CA LYS A 30 -1.78 -36.60 -8.59
C LYS A 30 -1.23 -35.18 -8.66
N GLN A 31 -1.27 -34.53 -9.82
CA GLN A 31 -0.87 -33.13 -9.97
C GLN A 31 -1.74 -32.18 -9.15
N ILE A 32 -3.07 -32.31 -9.21
CA ILE A 32 -3.98 -31.49 -8.41
C ILE A 32 -3.68 -31.67 -6.91
N LYS A 33 -3.49 -32.91 -6.45
CA LYS A 33 -3.22 -33.23 -5.05
C LYS A 33 -1.85 -32.71 -4.57
N VAL A 34 -0.84 -32.70 -5.46
CA VAL A 34 0.47 -32.07 -5.20
C VAL A 34 0.35 -30.56 -5.09
N ILE A 35 -0.39 -29.92 -6.00
CA ILE A 35 -0.65 -28.47 -5.94
C ILE A 35 -1.43 -28.11 -4.67
N THR A 36 -2.44 -28.90 -4.28
CA THR A 36 -3.21 -28.64 -3.06
C THR A 36 -2.36 -28.79 -1.79
N LYS A 37 -1.49 -29.81 -1.73
CA LYS A 37 -0.54 -29.99 -0.62
C LYS A 37 0.50 -28.87 -0.57
N SER A 38 1.04 -28.44 -1.72
CA SER A 38 1.97 -27.31 -1.78
C SER A 38 1.32 -26.02 -1.30
N PHE A 39 0.05 -25.80 -1.63
CA PHE A 39 -0.71 -24.64 -1.17
C PHE A 39 -1.00 -24.69 0.33
N SER A 40 -1.31 -25.88 0.89
CA SER A 40 -1.50 -26.02 2.34
C SER A 40 -0.19 -25.88 3.12
N SER A 41 0.93 -26.39 2.59
CA SER A 41 2.25 -26.20 3.18
C SER A 41 2.70 -24.73 3.11
N ALA A 42 2.49 -24.02 2.00
CA ALA A 42 2.74 -22.58 1.92
C ALA A 42 1.87 -21.80 2.92
N LYS A 43 0.61 -22.23 3.13
CA LYS A 43 -0.29 -21.66 4.14
C LYS A 43 0.23 -21.91 5.57
N GLN A 44 0.79 -23.08 5.86
CA GLN A 44 1.47 -23.39 7.13
C GLN A 44 2.78 -22.60 7.33
N THR A 45 3.58 -22.38 6.28
CA THR A 45 4.76 -21.48 6.36
C THR A 45 4.32 -20.05 6.69
N LEU A 46 3.13 -19.63 6.24
CA LEU A 46 2.52 -18.36 6.58
C LEU A 46 1.97 -18.27 8.02
N GLU A 47 1.85 -19.41 8.72
CA GLU A 47 1.52 -19.51 10.15
C GLU A 47 2.73 -19.27 11.06
N LEU A 48 3.98 -19.38 10.56
CA LEU A 48 5.20 -19.11 11.33
C LEU A 48 5.22 -17.71 11.97
N TRP A 49 4.52 -16.76 11.36
CA TRP A 49 4.41 -15.39 11.84
C TRP A 49 3.38 -15.19 12.98
N GLN A 50 2.43 -16.11 13.19
CA GLN A 50 1.42 -15.94 14.25
C GLN A 50 2.03 -16.01 15.65
N GLY A 51 2.98 -16.92 15.88
CA GLY A 51 3.68 -17.04 17.16
C GLY A 51 4.49 -15.79 17.49
N ALA A 52 5.28 -15.30 16.53
CA ALA A 52 6.06 -14.07 16.65
C ALA A 52 5.17 -12.84 16.89
N MET A 53 4.10 -12.67 16.10
CA MET A 53 3.15 -11.56 16.29
C MET A 53 2.43 -11.62 17.64
N LYS A 54 2.07 -12.82 18.13
CA LYS A 54 1.45 -12.97 19.46
C LYS A 54 2.42 -12.60 20.58
N SER A 55 3.69 -12.96 20.46
CA SER A 55 4.76 -12.56 21.37
C SER A 55 4.99 -11.04 21.35
N ILE A 56 5.08 -10.45 20.16
CA ILE A 56 5.21 -8.99 19.96
C ILE A 56 4.00 -8.25 20.53
N GLY A 57 2.78 -8.70 20.24
CA GLY A 57 1.55 -8.10 20.78
C GLY A 57 1.47 -8.19 22.31
N GLY A 58 2.00 -9.27 22.90
CA GLY A 58 2.12 -9.42 24.35
C GLY A 58 3.14 -8.49 25.00
N LYS A 59 4.26 -8.18 24.32
CA LYS A 59 5.35 -7.33 24.85
C LYS A 59 5.17 -5.84 24.55
N PHE A 60 4.79 -5.50 23.32
CA PHE A 60 4.74 -4.13 22.79
C PHE A 60 3.32 -3.56 22.67
N GLY A 61 2.30 -4.39 22.89
CA GLY A 61 0.90 -3.98 22.91
C GLY A 61 0.19 -4.02 21.55
N THR A 62 -1.10 -3.71 21.58
CA THR A 62 -2.02 -3.89 20.44
C THR A 62 -1.74 -2.95 19.27
N SER A 63 -1.21 -1.74 19.52
CA SER A 63 -0.89 -0.78 18.44
C SER A 63 0.24 -1.28 17.53
N VAL A 64 1.27 -1.89 18.12
CA VAL A 64 2.38 -2.49 17.37
C VAL A 64 1.91 -3.76 16.66
N LEU A 65 1.01 -4.54 17.27
CA LEU A 65 0.39 -5.68 16.61
C LEU A 65 -0.37 -5.26 15.34
N THR A 66 -1.13 -4.16 15.38
CA THR A 66 -1.85 -3.64 14.22
C THR A 66 -0.93 -3.33 13.03
N TYR A 67 0.28 -2.82 13.30
CA TYR A 67 1.30 -2.64 12.27
C TYR A 67 1.67 -3.95 11.57
N PHE A 68 2.00 -4.99 12.33
CA PHE A 68 2.38 -6.28 11.76
C PHE A 68 1.22 -6.98 11.04
N VAL A 69 -0.01 -6.77 11.51
CA VAL A 69 -1.21 -7.23 10.79
C VAL A 69 -1.36 -6.51 9.45
N PHE A 70 -1.17 -5.19 9.42
CA PHE A 70 -1.18 -4.41 8.18
C PHE A 70 -0.06 -4.82 7.22
N LEU A 71 1.16 -4.98 7.74
CA LEU A 71 2.32 -5.45 6.98
C LEU A 71 2.11 -6.85 6.38
N LYS A 72 1.52 -7.78 7.15
CA LYS A 72 1.16 -9.12 6.66
C LYS A 72 0.13 -9.04 5.54
N TRP A 73 -0.90 -8.20 5.70
CA TRP A 73 -1.90 -7.99 4.66
C TRP A 73 -1.25 -7.43 3.37
N LEU A 74 -0.35 -6.45 3.50
CA LEU A 74 0.39 -5.86 2.39
C LEU A 74 1.29 -6.89 1.68
N LEU A 75 1.99 -7.74 2.44
CA LEU A 75 2.81 -8.82 1.89
C LEU A 75 1.96 -9.80 1.07
N MET A 76 0.80 -10.20 1.58
CA MET A 76 -0.13 -11.08 0.85
C MET A 76 -0.67 -10.43 -0.42
N PHE A 77 -0.96 -9.13 -0.35
CA PHE A 77 -1.36 -8.33 -1.50
C PHE A 77 -0.28 -8.29 -2.58
N ASN A 78 0.99 -8.12 -2.21
CA ASN A 78 2.12 -8.13 -3.14
C ASN A 78 2.45 -9.52 -3.69
N ILE A 79 2.29 -10.59 -2.90
CA ILE A 79 2.40 -11.98 -3.43
C ILE A 79 1.35 -12.20 -4.52
N PHE A 80 0.11 -11.78 -4.28
CA PHE A 80 -0.96 -11.89 -5.27
C PHE A 80 -0.61 -11.08 -6.55
N SER A 81 -0.12 -9.85 -6.39
CA SER A 81 0.34 -9.02 -7.51
C SER A 81 1.44 -9.69 -8.32
N PHE A 82 2.44 -10.26 -7.65
CA PHE A 82 3.53 -10.99 -8.29
C PHE A 82 3.00 -12.19 -9.07
N LEU A 83 2.12 -13.01 -8.49
CA LEU A 83 1.57 -14.18 -9.16
C LEU A 83 0.80 -13.83 -10.44
N VAL A 84 0.02 -12.74 -10.44
CA VAL A 84 -0.72 -12.27 -11.62
C VAL A 84 0.24 -11.78 -12.70
N ASN A 85 1.15 -10.86 -12.38
CA ASN A 85 2.06 -10.28 -13.36
C ASN A 85 3.09 -11.31 -13.88
N PHE A 86 3.71 -12.07 -12.98
CA PHE A 86 4.64 -13.13 -13.35
C PHE A 86 3.95 -14.22 -14.17
N GLY A 87 2.75 -14.63 -13.76
CA GLY A 87 2.01 -15.71 -14.41
C GLY A 87 1.59 -15.41 -15.84
N PHE A 88 1.01 -14.22 -16.09
CA PHE A 88 0.46 -13.88 -17.40
C PHE A 88 1.46 -13.18 -18.33
N VAL A 89 2.43 -12.44 -17.81
CA VAL A 89 3.36 -11.67 -18.66
C VAL A 89 4.74 -12.32 -18.73
N THR A 90 5.28 -12.80 -17.61
CA THR A 90 6.66 -13.30 -17.55
C THR A 90 6.80 -14.76 -17.98
N ILE A 91 5.90 -15.66 -17.54
CA ILE A 91 5.98 -17.09 -17.88
C ILE A 91 5.92 -17.33 -19.40
N PRO A 92 5.00 -16.74 -20.18
CA PRO A 92 4.98 -16.96 -21.63
C PRO A 92 6.29 -16.55 -22.32
N LEU A 93 6.92 -15.47 -21.86
CA LEU A 93 8.21 -15.03 -22.38
C LEU A 93 9.35 -15.98 -21.98
N LEU A 94 9.37 -16.45 -20.72
CA LEU A 94 10.39 -17.39 -20.23
C LEU A 94 10.31 -18.76 -20.91
N VAL A 95 9.11 -19.26 -21.20
CA VAL A 95 8.94 -20.53 -21.92
C VAL A 95 9.52 -20.45 -23.33
N TYR A 96 9.44 -19.27 -23.97
CA TYR A 96 9.91 -19.06 -25.34
C TYR A 96 11.40 -18.68 -25.42
N LYS A 97 11.86 -17.73 -24.59
CA LYS A 97 13.27 -17.28 -24.54
C LYS A 97 14.15 -18.08 -23.57
N GLY A 98 13.60 -19.05 -22.86
CA GLY A 98 14.30 -19.81 -21.81
C GLY A 98 15.55 -20.57 -22.27
N LEU A 99 15.66 -20.85 -23.58
CA LEU A 99 16.86 -21.46 -24.16
C LEU A 99 18.05 -20.46 -24.25
N GLU A 100 17.78 -19.15 -24.31
CA GLU A 100 18.80 -18.08 -24.35
C GLU A 100 19.29 -17.69 -22.95
N ILE A 101 18.46 -17.87 -21.91
CA ILE A 101 18.85 -17.63 -20.51
C ILE A 101 19.89 -18.65 -20.03
N LEU A 102 19.89 -19.86 -20.59
CA LEU A 102 20.88 -20.90 -20.27
C LEU A 102 22.23 -20.71 -21.01
N THR A 103 22.27 -19.89 -22.07
CA THR A 103 23.46 -19.71 -22.93
C THR A 103 24.26 -18.43 -22.62
N GLY A 104 23.77 -17.54 -21.75
CA GLY A 104 24.62 -16.57 -21.06
C GLY A 104 25.19 -15.42 -21.90
N VAL A 105 24.54 -15.00 -22.99
CA VAL A 105 25.00 -13.86 -23.80
C VAL A 105 24.07 -12.64 -23.62
N GLY A 106 24.58 -11.48 -23.15
CA GLY A 106 23.87 -10.17 -23.18
C GLY A 106 23.33 -9.58 -21.86
N TYR A 107 23.89 -9.98 -20.72
CA TYR A 107 23.23 -10.23 -19.43
C TYR A 107 22.50 -9.10 -18.62
N PHE A 108 22.34 -7.85 -19.08
CA PHE A 108 21.61 -6.83 -18.25
C PHE A 108 20.73 -5.80 -18.97
N LYS A 109 20.81 -5.65 -20.30
CA LYS A 109 20.00 -4.64 -21.02
C LYS A 109 18.62 -5.17 -21.48
N TYR A 110 18.42 -6.49 -21.41
CA TYR A 110 17.25 -7.21 -21.93
C TYR A 110 16.65 -8.21 -20.93
N THR A 111 16.73 -7.95 -19.62
CA THR A 111 16.08 -8.82 -18.63
C THR A 111 14.56 -8.75 -18.79
N VAL A 112 13.89 -9.88 -18.56
CA VAL A 112 12.41 -10.04 -18.60
C VAL A 112 11.70 -9.06 -17.66
N MET A 113 12.44 -8.45 -16.74
CA MET A 113 11.96 -7.48 -15.77
C MET A 113 11.70 -6.09 -16.36
N TYR A 114 12.35 -5.74 -17.47
CA TYR A 114 12.18 -4.44 -18.10
C TYR A 114 11.25 -4.49 -19.32
N TYR A 115 10.42 -3.44 -19.44
CA TYR A 115 9.44 -3.24 -20.50
C TYR A 115 10.01 -3.43 -21.93
N GLY A 116 11.24 -3.00 -22.18
CA GLY A 116 11.88 -3.10 -23.50
C GLY A 116 12.19 -4.53 -23.99
N SER A 117 12.15 -5.54 -23.12
CA SER A 117 12.44 -6.95 -23.47
C SER A 117 11.29 -7.66 -24.21
N TYR A 118 10.07 -7.11 -24.13
CA TYR A 118 8.87 -7.65 -24.75
C TYR A 118 8.80 -7.26 -26.23
N SER A 119 8.44 -8.22 -27.08
CA SER A 119 8.28 -8.03 -28.53
C SER A 119 6.84 -7.61 -28.89
N ASN A 120 6.68 -6.98 -30.05
CA ASN A 120 5.38 -6.62 -30.64
C ASN A 120 4.64 -7.81 -31.30
N GLY A 121 5.36 -8.90 -31.61
CA GLY A 121 4.79 -10.06 -32.31
C GLY A 121 4.00 -11.03 -31.43
N ALA A 122 3.09 -11.78 -32.05
CA ALA A 122 2.41 -12.91 -31.43
C ALA A 122 3.38 -14.08 -31.25
N LEU A 123 3.66 -14.46 -30.01
CA LEU A 123 4.45 -15.63 -29.67
C LEU A 123 3.53 -16.86 -29.76
N VAL A 124 3.55 -17.59 -30.87
CA VAL A 124 2.82 -18.86 -31.06
C VAL A 124 1.33 -18.73 -30.66
N GLY A 125 0.62 -17.77 -31.25
CA GLY A 125 -0.81 -17.51 -30.97
C GLY A 125 -1.08 -16.72 -29.67
N TYR A 126 -0.05 -16.36 -28.91
CA TYR A 126 -0.16 -15.47 -27.76
C TYR A 126 0.20 -14.03 -28.15
N ASN A 127 -0.80 -13.14 -28.24
CA ASN A 127 -0.57 -11.73 -28.52
C ASN A 127 -0.05 -11.02 -27.26
N MET A 128 1.25 -10.70 -27.24
CA MET A 128 1.93 -10.08 -26.09
C MET A 128 1.37 -8.68 -25.79
N GLN A 129 0.94 -7.92 -26.80
CA GLN A 129 0.41 -6.56 -26.61
C GLN A 129 -0.89 -6.60 -25.78
N LEU A 130 -1.84 -7.44 -26.21
CA LEU A 130 -3.11 -7.61 -25.53
C LEU A 130 -2.94 -8.24 -24.15
N ALA A 131 -2.08 -9.26 -24.05
CA ALA A 131 -1.75 -9.89 -22.78
C ALA A 131 -1.21 -8.89 -21.76
N TYR A 132 -0.26 -8.04 -22.16
CA TYR A 132 0.32 -7.03 -21.30
C TYR A 132 -0.73 -6.00 -20.87
N PHE A 133 -1.50 -5.46 -21.81
CA PHE A 133 -2.55 -4.47 -21.54
C PHE A 133 -3.63 -5.02 -20.59
N PHE A 134 -4.22 -6.17 -20.92
CA PHE A 134 -5.29 -6.75 -20.10
C PHE A 134 -4.79 -7.24 -18.74
N THR A 135 -3.56 -7.76 -18.64
CA THR A 135 -3.01 -8.16 -17.34
C THR A 135 -2.88 -6.96 -16.41
N ILE A 136 -2.34 -5.84 -16.89
CA ILE A 136 -2.21 -4.61 -16.09
C ILE A 136 -3.59 -4.03 -15.77
N ALA A 137 -4.50 -3.95 -16.73
CA ALA A 137 -5.85 -3.42 -16.50
C ALA A 137 -6.61 -4.25 -15.46
N VAL A 138 -6.64 -5.58 -15.61
CA VAL A 138 -7.29 -6.49 -14.66
C VAL A 138 -6.59 -6.44 -13.30
N TYR A 139 -5.25 -6.39 -13.27
CA TYR A 139 -4.48 -6.23 -12.05
C TYR A 139 -4.88 -4.95 -11.28
N MET A 140 -4.91 -3.80 -11.96
CA MET A 140 -5.29 -2.52 -11.34
C MET A 140 -6.73 -2.54 -10.82
N VAL A 141 -7.67 -3.14 -11.57
CA VAL A 141 -9.06 -3.30 -11.10
C VAL A 141 -9.13 -4.20 -9.86
N LEU A 142 -8.44 -5.35 -9.86
CA LEU A 142 -8.40 -6.27 -8.72
C LEU A 142 -7.76 -5.61 -7.48
N CYS A 143 -6.71 -4.81 -7.67
CA CYS A 143 -6.11 -4.01 -6.62
C CYS A 143 -7.09 -3.00 -6.03
N GLY A 144 -7.81 -2.26 -6.88
CA GLY A 144 -8.84 -1.31 -6.45
C GLY A 144 -9.96 -1.97 -5.66
N ILE A 145 -10.50 -3.10 -6.15
CA ILE A 145 -11.54 -3.86 -5.44
C ILE A 145 -11.03 -4.38 -4.10
N SER A 146 -9.81 -4.92 -4.04
CA SER A 146 -9.22 -5.44 -2.81
C SER A 146 -9.02 -4.34 -1.75
N LEU A 147 -8.58 -3.15 -2.17
CA LEU A 147 -8.42 -1.97 -1.31
C LEU A 147 -9.78 -1.48 -0.80
N ILE A 148 -10.77 -1.31 -1.68
CA ILE A 148 -12.13 -0.89 -1.31
C ILE A 148 -12.76 -1.89 -0.33
N TYR A 149 -12.65 -3.19 -0.62
CA TYR A 149 -13.16 -4.25 0.24
C TYR A 149 -12.49 -4.21 1.63
N SER A 150 -11.16 -4.13 1.65
CA SER A 150 -10.37 -4.08 2.89
C SER A 150 -10.70 -2.83 3.70
N MET A 151 -10.89 -1.69 3.05
CA MET A 151 -11.31 -0.45 3.71
C MET A 151 -12.72 -0.60 4.30
N SER A 152 -13.68 -1.13 3.54
CA SER A 152 -15.06 -1.32 3.98
C SER A 152 -15.17 -2.24 5.20
N VAL A 153 -14.46 -3.37 5.18
CA VAL A 153 -14.45 -4.33 6.30
C VAL A 153 -13.82 -3.71 7.54
N ASN A 154 -12.68 -3.03 7.40
CA ASN A 154 -12.01 -2.40 8.55
C ASN A 154 -12.78 -1.20 9.09
N PHE A 155 -13.42 -0.41 8.23
CA PHE A 155 -14.29 0.66 8.66
C PHE A 155 -15.50 0.11 9.42
N LYS A 156 -16.20 -0.90 8.89
CA LYS A 156 -17.33 -1.55 9.57
C LYS A 156 -16.96 -2.07 10.96
N ASN A 157 -15.82 -2.75 11.07
CA ASN A 157 -15.41 -3.38 12.33
C ASN A 157 -14.89 -2.38 13.38
N ASN A 158 -14.24 -1.30 12.95
CA ASN A 158 -13.56 -0.37 13.86
C ASN A 158 -14.30 0.98 14.09
N TYR A 159 -15.29 1.33 13.28
CA TYR A 159 -16.04 2.59 13.41
C TYR A 159 -16.82 2.70 14.73
N VAL A 160 -17.23 1.57 15.31
CA VAL A 160 -17.99 1.51 16.57
C VAL A 160 -17.17 2.01 17.78
N LEU A 161 -15.84 2.07 17.70
CA LEU A 161 -14.97 2.46 18.82
C LEU A 161 -14.55 3.94 18.82
N ALA A 162 -15.05 4.75 17.89
CA ALA A 162 -14.60 6.12 17.66
C ALA A 162 -15.36 7.18 18.45
N ASP A 163 -16.23 6.80 19.40
CA ASP A 163 -16.97 7.80 20.15
C ASP A 163 -16.06 8.54 21.15
N SER A 164 -16.17 9.86 21.08
CA SER A 164 -15.42 10.85 21.83
C SER A 164 -15.94 10.92 23.26
N ALA A 165 -15.04 10.67 24.23
CA ALA A 165 -14.93 11.37 25.51
C ALA A 165 -16.22 11.85 26.23
N SER A 166 -17.33 11.12 26.15
CA SER A 166 -18.43 11.36 27.10
C SER A 166 -18.05 10.65 28.39
N ASN A 167 -17.81 11.39 29.47
CA ASN A 167 -17.66 10.99 30.87
C ASN A 167 -16.82 9.75 31.24
N SER A 168 -15.61 10.03 31.70
CA SER A 168 -14.63 9.11 32.29
C SER A 168 -15.16 8.10 33.32
N ALA A 169 -16.24 8.44 34.05
CA ALA A 169 -16.76 7.64 35.16
C ALA A 169 -17.44 6.34 34.73
N TRP A 170 -18.30 6.36 33.69
CA TRP A 170 -19.00 5.14 33.26
C TRP A 170 -18.05 4.16 32.56
N GLN A 171 -16.99 4.65 31.90
CA GLN A 171 -15.95 3.77 31.36
C GLN A 171 -15.24 2.98 32.46
N LEU A 172 -14.98 3.61 33.62
CA LEU A 172 -14.39 2.92 34.77
C LEU A 172 -15.35 1.85 35.32
N LEU A 173 -16.64 2.17 35.42
CA LEU A 173 -17.68 1.24 35.90
C LEU A 173 -17.91 0.06 34.93
N CYS A 174 -17.84 0.29 33.62
CA CYS A 174 -18.11 -0.71 32.59
C CYS A 174 -16.87 -1.44 32.07
N THR A 175 -15.67 -1.18 32.61
CA THR A 175 -14.44 -1.85 32.14
C THR A 175 -14.14 -3.18 32.82
N TRP A 176 -14.96 -3.58 33.79
CA TRP A 176 -14.91 -4.90 34.41
C TRP A 176 -15.15 -6.02 33.39
N ASP A 177 -14.23 -6.97 33.35
CA ASP A 177 -14.24 -8.09 32.43
C ASP A 177 -13.82 -9.34 33.20
N PHE A 178 -14.81 -10.15 33.57
CA PHE A 178 -14.63 -11.38 34.35
C PHE A 178 -13.95 -12.50 33.54
N SER A 179 -13.78 -12.32 32.22
CA SER A 179 -13.14 -13.32 31.36
C SER A 179 -11.61 -13.23 31.39
N VAL A 180 -11.02 -12.17 31.96
CA VAL A 180 -9.58 -12.00 32.04
C VAL A 180 -9.04 -12.56 33.36
N THR A 181 -8.55 -13.81 33.32
CA THR A 181 -8.00 -14.51 34.48
C THR A 181 -6.50 -14.32 34.67
N ASN A 182 -5.78 -13.80 33.67
CA ASN A 182 -4.33 -13.65 33.73
C ASN A 182 -3.91 -12.37 34.45
N GLU A 183 -3.22 -12.50 35.58
CA GLU A 183 -2.77 -11.39 36.44
C GLU A 183 -1.93 -10.34 35.69
N LYS A 184 -1.05 -10.78 34.78
CA LYS A 184 -0.25 -9.86 33.96
C LYS A 184 -1.12 -9.04 33.02
N ALA A 185 -2.15 -9.65 32.44
CA ALA A 185 -3.09 -8.97 31.57
C ALA A 185 -3.98 -7.97 32.34
N VAL A 186 -4.41 -8.34 33.55
CA VAL A 186 -5.15 -7.45 34.46
C VAL A 186 -4.30 -6.23 34.84
N LYS A 187 -3.04 -6.44 35.25
CA LYS A 187 -2.11 -5.36 35.60
C LYS A 187 -1.85 -4.43 34.41
N GLN A 188 -1.67 -4.98 33.21
CA GLN A 188 -1.51 -4.19 31.99
C GLN A 188 -2.76 -3.38 31.64
N ARG A 189 -3.96 -3.97 31.75
CA ARG A 189 -5.24 -3.30 31.49
C ARG A 189 -5.48 -2.16 32.47
N ARG A 190 -5.21 -2.38 33.77
CA ARG A 190 -5.28 -1.35 34.82
C ARG A 190 -4.35 -0.17 34.53
N ASN A 191 -3.09 -0.46 34.18
CA ASN A 191 -2.11 0.57 33.85
C ASN A 191 -2.54 1.39 32.61
N ASN A 192 -2.97 0.71 31.55
CA ASN A 192 -3.49 1.39 30.35
C ASN A 192 -4.70 2.28 30.66
N LEU A 193 -5.65 1.81 31.48
CA LEU A 193 -6.84 2.57 31.85
C LEU A 193 -6.47 3.82 32.67
N CYS A 194 -5.54 3.67 33.63
CA CYS A 194 -5.06 4.78 34.45
C CYS A 194 -4.38 5.85 33.60
N VAL A 195 -3.54 5.44 32.65
CA VAL A 195 -2.90 6.37 31.69
C VAL A 195 -3.95 7.09 30.84
N GLN A 196 -4.91 6.36 30.27
CA GLN A 196 -5.97 6.96 29.44
C GLN A 196 -6.82 7.98 30.21
N LEU A 197 -7.20 7.66 31.45
CA LEU A 197 -7.97 8.57 32.31
C LEU A 197 -7.16 9.82 32.68
N LYS A 198 -5.88 9.64 33.04
CA LYS A 198 -4.99 10.75 33.37
C LYS A 198 -4.79 11.68 32.18
N GLU A 199 -4.62 11.13 30.98
CA GLU A 199 -4.55 11.93 29.74
C GLU A 199 -5.84 12.71 29.51
N SER A 200 -7.00 12.06 29.57
CA SER A 200 -8.29 12.72 29.34
C SER A 200 -8.58 13.83 30.36
N LEU A 201 -8.26 13.62 31.63
CA LEU A 201 -8.43 14.65 32.68
C LEU A 201 -7.45 15.80 32.50
N SER A 202 -6.20 15.51 32.13
CA SER A 202 -5.20 16.55 31.84
C SER A 202 -5.60 17.41 30.65
N GLU A 203 -6.23 16.82 29.62
CA GLU A 203 -6.70 17.56 28.44
C GLU A 203 -7.82 18.56 28.81
N THR A 204 -8.82 18.13 29.58
CA THR A 204 -9.91 19.01 30.01
C THR A 204 -9.38 20.16 30.88
N ALA A 205 -8.50 19.85 31.84
CA ALA A 205 -7.92 20.85 32.73
C ALA A 205 -7.03 21.87 31.99
N GLN A 206 -6.29 21.44 30.97
CA GLN A 206 -5.44 22.32 30.16
C GLN A 206 -6.27 23.27 29.29
N GLN A 207 -7.40 22.80 28.76
CA GLN A 207 -8.23 23.57 27.84
C GLN A 207 -9.00 24.69 28.55
N GLU A 208 -9.35 24.48 29.83
CA GLU A 208 -10.01 25.49 30.67
C GLU A 208 -9.06 26.60 31.15
N ARG A 209 -7.75 26.36 31.21
CA ARG A 209 -6.76 27.31 31.73
C ARG A 209 -6.15 28.29 30.72
N LEU A 210 -6.35 28.09 29.42
CA LEU A 210 -5.65 28.86 28.37
C LEU A 210 -6.31 30.22 28.09
N THR A 211 -5.55 31.31 28.28
CA THR A 211 -5.99 32.68 27.95
C THR A 211 -5.98 32.96 26.44
N VAL A 212 -6.75 33.95 25.99
CA VAL A 212 -6.92 34.27 24.55
C VAL A 212 -5.60 34.69 23.88
N SER A 213 -4.74 35.42 24.59
CA SER A 213 -3.41 35.82 24.09
C SER A 213 -2.49 34.62 23.89
N GLU A 214 -2.49 33.67 24.84
CA GLU A 214 -1.74 32.42 24.71
C GLU A 214 -2.26 31.55 23.56
N LYS A 215 -3.59 31.54 23.31
CA LYS A 215 -4.17 30.85 22.16
C LYS A 215 -3.66 31.46 20.84
N LEU A 216 -3.62 32.79 20.71
CA LEU A 216 -3.12 33.45 19.51
C LEU A 216 -1.63 33.15 19.27
N LYS A 217 -0.82 33.14 20.34
CA LYS A 217 0.60 32.73 20.27
C LYS A 217 0.76 31.28 19.79
N HIS A 218 -0.03 30.34 20.32
CA HIS A 218 0.01 28.95 19.87
C HIS A 218 -0.41 28.81 18.40
N TYR A 219 -1.46 29.51 17.97
CA TYR A 219 -1.87 29.51 16.55
C TYR A 219 -0.78 30.10 15.65
N GLY A 220 -0.09 31.15 16.07
CA GLY A 220 1.04 31.72 15.34
C GLY A 220 2.21 30.75 15.18
N ILE A 221 2.58 30.03 16.25
CA ILE A 221 3.63 28.99 16.21
C ILE A 221 3.22 27.87 15.25
N HIS A 222 1.98 27.37 15.36
CA HIS A 222 1.48 26.34 14.45
C HIS A 222 1.51 26.80 12.99
N PHE A 223 1.03 28.00 12.70
CA PHE A 223 1.03 28.55 11.35
C PHE A 223 2.46 28.65 10.79
N GLY A 224 3.40 29.18 11.57
CA GLY A 224 4.81 29.29 11.16
C GLY A 224 5.46 27.95 10.87
N CYS A 225 5.27 26.94 11.74
CA CYS A 225 5.82 25.61 11.54
C CYS A 225 5.18 24.88 10.34
N TRP A 226 3.88 25.06 10.11
CA TRP A 226 3.22 24.54 8.90
C TRP A 226 3.75 25.20 7.63
N LEU A 227 3.88 26.52 7.61
CA LEU A 227 4.42 27.26 6.47
C LEU A 227 5.88 26.88 6.18
N LEU A 228 6.70 26.71 7.21
CA LEU A 228 8.07 26.23 7.06
C LEU A 228 8.11 24.80 6.51
N SER A 229 7.24 23.91 7.01
CA SER A 229 7.18 22.53 6.53
C SER A 229 6.76 22.43 5.05
N THR A 230 5.75 23.20 4.63
CA THR A 230 5.29 23.18 3.24
C THR A 230 6.33 23.81 2.33
N SER A 231 6.96 24.92 2.74
CA SER A 231 8.04 25.55 1.99
C SER A 231 9.24 24.62 1.81
N LEU A 232 9.62 23.87 2.84
CA LEU A 232 10.68 22.87 2.75
C LEU A 232 10.32 21.75 1.77
N ALA A 233 9.08 21.24 1.82
CA ALA A 233 8.61 20.22 0.88
C ALA A 233 8.64 20.71 -0.58
N PHE A 234 8.15 21.92 -0.85
CA PHE A 234 8.22 22.52 -2.18
C PHE A 234 9.66 22.80 -2.63
N GLY A 235 10.53 23.27 -1.72
CA GLY A 235 11.95 23.48 -1.99
C GLY A 235 12.67 22.19 -2.36
N CYS A 236 12.42 21.09 -1.62
CA CYS A 236 12.95 19.76 -1.97
C CYS A 236 12.45 19.30 -3.33
N ALA A 237 11.14 19.45 -3.61
CA ALA A 237 10.55 19.06 -4.88
C ALA A 237 11.14 19.85 -6.06
N ALA A 238 11.27 21.17 -5.94
CA ALA A 238 11.93 22.01 -6.95
C ALA A 238 13.41 21.66 -7.11
N GLY A 239 14.13 21.41 -6.02
CA GLY A 239 15.54 20.99 -6.05
C GLY A 239 15.73 19.67 -6.80
N ILE A 240 14.84 18.69 -6.57
CA ILE A 240 14.84 17.42 -7.31
C ILE A 240 14.54 17.65 -8.80
N TYR A 241 13.58 18.51 -9.14
CA TYR A 241 13.30 18.85 -10.53
C TYR A 241 14.54 19.40 -11.25
N PHE A 242 15.21 20.40 -10.67
CA PHE A 242 16.43 20.96 -11.24
C PHE A 242 17.56 19.92 -11.30
N LEU A 243 17.68 19.06 -10.29
CA LEU A 243 18.67 17.98 -10.28
C LEU A 243 18.45 17.00 -11.45
N CYS A 244 17.19 16.62 -11.71
CA CYS A 244 16.82 15.76 -12.82
C CYS A 244 17.14 16.41 -14.18
N VAL A 245 16.92 17.73 -14.32
CA VAL A 245 17.20 18.46 -15.56
C VAL A 245 18.70 18.61 -15.82
N ILE A 246 19.48 18.97 -14.80
CA ILE A 246 20.92 19.28 -14.93
C ILE A 246 21.78 18.02 -15.05
N ASN A 247 21.57 17.03 -14.17
CA ASN A 247 22.47 15.89 -14.02
C ASN A 247 22.01 14.63 -14.77
N LEU A 248 21.58 14.81 -16.03
CA LEU A 248 21.09 13.71 -16.88
C LEU A 248 22.11 12.54 -16.99
N LEU A 249 23.41 12.83 -16.92
CA LEU A 249 24.48 11.83 -17.05
C LEU A 249 24.79 11.03 -15.77
N LYS A 250 24.40 11.50 -14.57
CA LYS A 250 24.71 10.82 -13.29
C LYS A 250 23.50 10.04 -12.78
N THR A 251 23.26 8.90 -13.40
CA THR A 251 22.01 8.13 -13.22
C THR A 251 21.81 7.51 -11.83
N LEU A 252 22.80 7.59 -10.92
CA LEU A 252 22.66 7.16 -9.51
C LEU A 252 22.45 8.33 -8.53
N LEU A 253 22.73 9.57 -8.94
CA LEU A 253 22.69 10.72 -8.03
C LEU A 253 21.26 11.08 -7.63
N VAL A 254 20.33 11.05 -8.58
CA VAL A 254 18.91 11.38 -8.33
C VAL A 254 18.28 10.40 -7.32
N PRO A 255 18.33 9.07 -7.51
CA PRO A 255 17.87 8.10 -6.51
C PRO A 255 18.47 8.34 -5.12
N PHE A 256 19.79 8.52 -5.05
CA PHE A 256 20.48 8.73 -3.78
C PHE A 256 19.99 9.98 -3.05
N VAL A 257 19.87 11.11 -3.75
CA VAL A 257 19.42 12.39 -3.15
C VAL A 257 17.97 12.29 -2.69
N VAL A 258 17.10 11.65 -3.48
CA VAL A 258 15.70 11.45 -3.10
C VAL A 258 15.60 10.60 -1.83
N SER A 259 16.31 9.47 -1.77
CA SER A 259 16.33 8.61 -0.58
C SER A 259 16.92 9.31 0.64
N LEU A 260 17.95 10.14 0.45
CA LEU A 260 18.53 10.94 1.52
C LEU A 260 17.54 11.99 2.06
N ILE A 261 16.81 12.68 1.18
CA ILE A 261 15.75 13.64 1.55
C ILE A 261 14.65 12.92 2.33
N ASN A 262 14.19 11.77 1.84
CA ASN A 262 13.19 10.93 2.50
C ASN A 262 13.64 10.43 3.89
N LEU A 263 14.95 10.32 4.15
CA LEU A 263 15.48 9.98 5.46
C LEU A 263 15.63 11.21 6.38
N VAL A 264 16.21 12.30 5.87
CA VAL A 264 16.65 13.46 6.68
C VAL A 264 15.51 14.43 7.00
N ILE A 265 14.64 14.77 6.05
CA ILE A 265 13.59 15.78 6.27
C ILE A 265 12.57 15.33 7.32
N PRO A 266 12.12 14.06 7.38
CA PRO A 266 11.27 13.59 8.49
C PRO A 266 11.91 13.74 9.88
N LEU A 267 13.23 13.58 9.98
CA LEU A 267 13.96 13.83 11.22
C LEU A 267 13.92 15.31 11.58
N PHE A 268 14.04 16.20 10.59
CA PHE A 268 13.88 17.64 10.80
C PHE A 268 12.45 18.01 11.26
N TYR A 269 11.40 17.44 10.66
CA TYR A 269 10.03 17.63 11.13
C TYR A 269 9.80 17.13 12.56
N SER A 270 10.53 16.09 12.99
CA SER A 270 10.46 15.63 14.37
C SER A 270 10.97 16.68 15.37
N LEU A 271 11.82 17.62 14.95
CA LEU A 271 12.29 18.71 15.80
C LEU A 271 11.19 19.75 16.07
N PHE A 272 10.20 19.88 15.17
CA PHE A 272 9.08 20.81 15.36
C PHE A 272 8.24 20.44 16.58
N ASN A 273 8.28 19.18 17.01
CA ASN A 273 7.65 18.73 18.26
C ASN A 273 8.18 19.45 19.51
N LYS A 274 9.38 20.04 19.46
CA LYS A 274 9.92 20.85 20.57
C LYS A 274 9.29 22.24 20.66
N PHE A 275 8.76 22.75 19.54
CA PHE A 275 8.21 24.10 19.43
C PHE A 275 6.67 24.09 19.40
N GLU A 276 6.07 23.13 18.70
CA GLU A 276 4.63 22.97 18.58
C GLU A 276 4.08 22.07 19.69
N HIS A 277 3.63 22.69 20.77
CA HIS A 277 2.95 21.97 21.83
C HIS A 277 1.47 21.78 21.49
N TYR A 278 1.11 20.61 20.96
CA TYR A 278 -0.28 20.24 20.73
C TYR A 278 -0.97 19.83 22.03
N SER A 279 -2.23 20.24 22.19
CA SER A 279 -3.09 19.88 23.35
C SER A 279 -3.23 18.38 23.55
N THR A 280 -3.17 17.61 22.45
CA THR A 280 -3.38 16.17 22.42
C THR A 280 -2.21 15.54 21.69
N HIS A 281 -1.53 14.57 22.31
CA HIS A 281 -0.43 13.84 21.69
C HIS A 281 -0.82 13.18 20.35
N ARG A 282 -2.09 12.80 20.18
CA ARG A 282 -2.60 12.27 18.90
C ARG A 282 -2.57 13.32 17.78
N LYS A 283 -2.96 14.57 18.08
CA LYS A 283 -2.92 15.66 17.09
C LYS A 283 -1.49 15.95 16.65
N GLN A 284 -0.54 15.84 17.58
CA GLN A 284 0.89 15.94 17.28
C GLN A 284 1.35 14.87 16.30
N ILE A 285 1.03 13.60 16.56
CA ILE A 285 1.35 12.48 15.67
C ILE A 285 0.68 12.69 14.29
N TYR A 286 -0.60 13.10 14.24
CA TYR A 286 -1.29 13.37 12.98
C TYR A 286 -0.68 14.52 12.19
N ALA A 287 -0.30 15.62 12.85
CA ALA A 287 0.36 16.75 12.19
C ALA A 287 1.70 16.32 11.57
N LEU A 288 2.51 15.55 12.31
CA LEU A 288 3.76 14.98 11.81
C LEU A 288 3.51 14.04 10.64
N LEU A 289 2.50 13.17 10.71
CA LEU A 289 2.14 12.26 9.63
C LEU A 289 1.75 13.03 8.36
N ILE A 290 0.86 14.02 8.47
CA ILE A 290 0.40 14.78 7.31
C ILE A 290 1.55 15.51 6.63
N ARG A 291 2.48 16.11 7.39
CA ARG A 291 3.68 16.75 6.82
C ARG A 291 4.57 15.79 6.05
N ASN A 292 4.79 14.59 6.60
CA ASN A 292 5.58 13.56 5.93
C ASN A 292 4.89 13.02 4.68
N VAL A 293 3.57 12.82 4.71
CA VAL A 293 2.77 12.46 3.53
C VAL A 293 2.91 13.54 2.47
N PHE A 294 2.74 14.82 2.84
CA PHE A 294 2.83 15.95 1.92
C PHE A 294 4.21 16.03 1.24
N LEU A 295 5.29 15.85 2.00
CA LEU A 295 6.65 15.79 1.46
C LEU A 295 6.78 14.69 0.39
N LYS A 296 6.39 13.45 0.73
CA LYS A 296 6.56 12.30 -0.17
C LYS A 296 5.70 12.43 -1.43
N MET A 297 4.45 12.90 -1.30
CA MET A 297 3.58 13.14 -2.44
C MET A 297 4.12 14.26 -3.36
N SER A 298 4.72 15.30 -2.79
CA SER A 298 5.34 16.38 -3.56
C SER A 298 6.54 15.87 -4.38
N ILE A 299 7.40 15.05 -3.76
CA ILE A 299 8.55 14.43 -4.43
C ILE A 299 8.10 13.50 -5.54
N LEU A 300 7.16 12.59 -5.25
CA LEU A 300 6.63 11.64 -6.22
C LEU A 300 5.97 12.37 -7.40
N SER A 301 5.19 13.42 -7.15
CA SER A 301 4.53 14.21 -8.18
C SER A 301 5.53 14.84 -9.16
N VAL A 302 6.62 15.43 -8.66
CA VAL A 302 7.67 16.01 -9.52
C VAL A 302 8.40 14.94 -10.32
N LEU A 303 8.73 13.80 -9.71
CA LEU A 303 9.37 12.68 -10.40
C LEU A 303 8.47 12.14 -11.51
N CYS A 304 7.19 11.91 -11.23
CA CYS A 304 6.20 11.49 -12.22
C CYS A 304 6.07 12.52 -13.36
N TYR A 305 6.00 13.81 -13.04
CA TYR A 305 5.96 14.86 -14.06
C TYR A 305 7.20 14.85 -14.97
N TYR A 306 8.40 14.69 -14.39
CA TYR A 306 9.65 14.61 -15.13
C TYR A 306 9.69 13.36 -16.03
N TRP A 307 9.37 12.19 -15.47
CA TRP A 307 9.36 10.91 -16.20
C TRP A 307 8.36 10.90 -17.35
N MET A 308 7.18 11.49 -17.19
CA MET A 308 6.13 11.46 -18.21
C MET A 308 6.25 12.56 -19.28
N ASN A 309 6.86 13.70 -18.98
CA ASN A 309 6.92 14.83 -19.93
C ASN A 309 8.32 15.12 -20.49
N LYS A 310 9.39 14.79 -19.77
CA LYS A 310 10.76 15.17 -20.17
C LYS A 310 11.61 13.99 -20.66
N VAL A 311 11.39 12.78 -20.14
CA VAL A 311 12.12 11.58 -20.59
C VAL A 311 11.68 11.11 -21.99
N PRO A 312 10.38 11.11 -22.37
CA PRO A 312 9.96 10.66 -23.69
C PRO A 312 10.54 11.50 -24.84
N ALA A 313 10.79 12.79 -24.58
CA ALA A 313 11.38 13.71 -25.55
C ALA A 313 12.90 13.50 -25.77
N LYS A 314 13.58 12.74 -24.89
CA LYS A 314 15.04 12.59 -24.91
C LYS A 314 15.49 11.21 -25.33
N ASP A 315 14.82 10.16 -24.86
CA ASP A 315 15.22 8.78 -25.11
C ASP A 315 14.23 8.05 -26.02
N PRO A 316 14.69 7.37 -27.09
CA PRO A 316 13.82 6.62 -27.99
C PRO A 316 13.21 5.36 -27.36
N CYS A 317 13.66 4.95 -26.17
CA CYS A 317 13.16 3.81 -25.39
C CYS A 317 12.84 4.23 -23.95
N TRP A 318 12.10 5.33 -23.82
CA TRP A 318 11.90 6.03 -22.55
C TRP A 318 11.23 5.19 -21.46
N GLU A 319 10.31 4.27 -21.77
CA GLU A 319 9.61 3.45 -20.77
C GLU A 319 10.59 2.57 -20.00
N SER A 320 11.60 2.04 -20.71
CA SER A 320 12.66 1.23 -20.09
C SER A 320 13.59 2.10 -19.24
N THR A 321 13.87 3.34 -19.67
CA THR A 321 14.65 4.29 -18.88
C THR A 321 13.92 4.69 -17.59
N VAL A 322 12.60 4.92 -17.68
CA VAL A 322 11.75 5.22 -16.52
C VAL A 322 11.74 4.04 -15.55
N GLY A 323 11.55 2.81 -16.04
CA GLY A 323 11.61 1.61 -15.21
C GLY A 323 12.97 1.43 -14.51
N GLN A 324 14.07 1.56 -15.24
CA GLN A 324 15.41 1.51 -14.64
C GLN A 324 15.64 2.59 -13.57
N SER A 325 15.05 3.78 -13.74
CA SER A 325 15.14 4.87 -12.78
C SER A 325 14.31 4.59 -11.52
N LEU A 326 13.09 4.05 -11.70
CA LEU A 326 12.23 3.59 -10.62
C LEU A 326 12.89 2.48 -9.82
N TYR A 327 13.44 1.46 -10.49
CA TYR A 327 14.18 0.38 -9.85
C TYR A 327 15.31 0.90 -8.96
N ARG A 328 16.16 1.79 -9.48
CA ARG A 328 17.28 2.35 -8.71
C ARG A 328 16.77 3.15 -7.52
N LEU A 329 15.69 3.93 -7.68
CA LEU A 329 15.06 4.65 -6.58
C LEU A 329 14.58 3.68 -5.49
N VAL A 330 13.86 2.63 -5.87
CA VAL A 330 13.35 1.59 -4.96
C VAL A 330 14.50 0.88 -4.23
N LEU A 331 15.61 0.58 -4.93
CA LEU A 331 16.80 -0.03 -4.35
C LEU A 331 17.50 0.89 -3.34
N PHE A 332 17.71 2.17 -3.68
CA PHE A 332 18.32 3.12 -2.76
C PHE A 332 17.41 3.39 -1.56
N ASP A 333 16.11 3.55 -1.76
CA ASP A 333 15.14 3.70 -0.67
C ASP A 333 15.19 2.48 0.26
N PHE A 334 15.25 1.25 -0.29
CA PHE A 334 15.46 0.04 0.51
C PHE A 334 16.76 0.07 1.32
N LEU A 335 17.87 0.44 0.70
CA LEU A 335 19.17 0.52 1.38
C LEU A 335 19.15 1.55 2.50
N PHE A 336 18.60 2.75 2.27
CA PHE A 336 18.50 3.79 3.29
C PHE A 336 17.54 3.43 4.41
N LEU A 337 16.43 2.74 4.11
CA LEU A 337 15.52 2.20 5.12
C LEU A 337 16.21 1.15 6.00
N MET A 338 16.96 0.24 5.39
CA MET A 338 17.76 -0.75 6.10
C MET A 338 18.84 -0.10 6.96
N LEU A 339 19.53 0.91 6.43
CA LEU A 339 20.54 1.67 7.18
C LEU A 339 19.90 2.41 8.36
N GLY A 340 18.75 3.06 8.13
CA GLY A 340 18.02 3.80 9.16
C GLY A 340 17.52 2.91 10.30
N SER A 341 16.90 1.78 9.97
CA SER A 341 16.39 0.84 10.99
C SER A 341 17.52 0.08 11.67
N PHE A 342 18.49 -0.47 10.94
CA PHE A 342 19.54 -1.27 11.54
C PHE A 342 20.57 -0.43 12.27
N PHE A 343 21.20 0.56 11.60
CA PHE A 343 22.25 1.36 12.21
C PHE A 343 21.68 2.50 13.04
N GLY A 344 20.62 3.18 12.58
CA GLY A 344 20.05 4.32 13.29
C GLY A 344 19.42 3.93 14.64
N GLU A 345 18.58 2.88 14.66
CA GLU A 345 17.94 2.43 15.91
C GLU A 345 18.94 1.72 16.83
N PHE A 346 19.87 0.93 16.30
CA PHE A 346 20.96 0.34 17.08
C PHE A 346 21.87 1.40 17.70
N LEU A 347 22.33 2.38 16.92
CA LEU A 347 23.18 3.45 17.42
C LEU A 347 22.45 4.30 18.46
N SER A 348 21.16 4.60 18.24
CA SER A 348 20.33 5.29 19.23
C SER A 348 20.19 4.48 20.52
N ASN A 349 20.08 3.16 20.44
CA ASN A 349 20.04 2.28 21.61
C ASN A 349 21.39 2.27 22.36
N VAL A 350 22.51 2.16 21.65
CA VAL A 350 23.86 2.20 22.26
C VAL A 350 24.14 3.56 22.91
N ILE A 351 23.80 4.66 22.23
CA ILE A 351 23.97 6.01 22.79
C ILE A 351 23.07 6.19 24.02
N GLY A 352 21.80 5.80 23.94
CA GLY A 352 20.83 5.93 25.03
C GLY A 352 21.12 5.06 26.25
N THR A 353 21.84 3.95 26.09
CA THR A 353 22.20 3.04 27.20
C THR A 353 23.61 3.26 27.74
N LYS A 354 24.60 3.59 26.89
CA LYS A 354 26.01 3.70 27.30
C LYS A 354 26.56 5.13 27.36
N LEU A 355 26.18 6.03 26.45
CA LEU A 355 26.79 7.38 26.38
C LEU A 355 25.97 8.43 27.13
N ILE A 356 24.66 8.52 26.88
CA ILE A 356 23.78 9.58 27.41
C ILE A 356 22.48 8.94 27.92
N PRO A 357 22.44 8.47 29.17
CA PRO A 357 21.25 7.86 29.78
C PRO A 357 20.02 8.79 29.79
N ARG A 358 20.23 10.11 29.70
CA ARG A 358 19.16 11.12 29.60
C ARG A 358 18.37 11.06 28.30
N MET A 359 18.95 10.54 27.20
CA MET A 359 18.23 10.43 25.92
C MET A 359 17.22 9.27 25.91
N GLY A 360 17.44 8.25 26.73
CA GLY A 360 16.58 7.06 26.78
C GLY A 360 16.73 6.14 25.56
N VAL A 361 16.09 4.97 25.62
CA VAL A 361 16.07 3.96 24.55
C VAL A 361 15.05 4.35 23.48
N PRO A 362 15.31 4.11 22.17
CA PRO A 362 14.35 4.41 21.11
C PRO A 362 13.01 3.66 21.30
N GLU A 363 11.90 4.38 21.08
CA GLU A 363 10.54 3.83 21.04
C GLU A 363 10.15 3.51 19.59
N PHE A 364 9.41 2.42 19.37
CA PHE A 364 8.94 2.07 18.03
C PHE A 364 7.79 2.98 17.58
N ASP A 365 8.07 3.87 16.63
CA ASP A 365 7.06 4.71 16.00
C ASP A 365 6.33 3.94 14.90
N VAL A 366 5.16 3.42 15.23
CA VAL A 366 4.27 2.72 14.29
C VAL A 366 3.93 3.59 13.09
N ALA A 367 3.66 4.88 13.30
CA ALA A 367 3.09 5.75 12.28
C ALA A 367 4.13 6.08 11.19
N ARG A 368 5.38 6.33 11.61
CA ARG A 368 6.51 6.51 10.68
C ARG A 368 6.76 5.26 9.83
N ASN A 369 6.81 4.10 10.48
CA ASN A 369 7.05 2.83 9.78
C ASN A 369 5.92 2.49 8.80
N VAL A 370 4.66 2.73 9.15
CA VAL A 370 3.54 2.58 8.20
C VAL A 370 3.69 3.50 7.00
N LEU A 371 4.09 4.75 7.20
CA LEU A 371 4.23 5.68 6.09
C LEU A 371 5.35 5.30 5.12
N GLU A 372 6.42 4.68 5.62
CA GLU A 372 7.45 4.05 4.77
C GLU A 372 6.88 2.87 3.97
N LEU A 373 6.04 2.03 4.60
CA LEU A 373 5.37 0.94 3.89
C LEU A 373 4.41 1.45 2.81
N ILE A 374 3.63 2.51 3.08
CA ILE A 374 2.69 3.08 2.10
C ILE A 374 3.46 3.69 0.93
N TYR A 375 4.56 4.40 1.20
CA TYR A 375 5.41 4.96 0.15
C TYR A 375 6.06 3.87 -0.71
N SER A 376 6.64 2.85 -0.07
CA SER A 376 7.16 1.65 -0.75
C SER A 376 6.08 0.97 -1.58
N GLN A 377 4.85 0.85 -1.06
CA GLN A 377 3.72 0.29 -1.79
C GLN A 377 3.30 1.16 -3.00
N THR A 378 3.44 2.47 -2.89
CA THR A 378 3.09 3.40 -3.96
C THR A 378 4.08 3.29 -5.13
N LEU A 379 5.38 3.25 -4.84
CA LEU A 379 6.41 2.93 -5.83
C LEU A 379 6.16 1.55 -6.44
N ALA A 380 5.65 0.64 -5.61
CA ALA A 380 5.39 -0.72 -6.00
C ALA A 380 4.34 -0.87 -7.12
N TRP A 381 3.31 -0.04 -7.14
CA TRP A 381 2.34 -0.14 -8.24
C TRP A 381 2.90 0.26 -9.60
N TYR A 382 4.04 0.96 -9.66
CA TYR A 382 4.70 1.28 -10.93
C TYR A 382 5.57 0.14 -11.47
N GLU A 383 6.14 -0.74 -10.62
CA GLU A 383 7.04 -1.83 -11.05
C GLU A 383 6.85 -3.17 -10.30
N PRO A 384 5.70 -3.85 -10.44
CA PRO A 384 5.25 -4.97 -9.57
C PRO A 384 6.21 -6.18 -9.41
N TYR A 385 7.23 -6.32 -10.27
CA TYR A 385 8.06 -7.53 -10.34
C TYR A 385 9.07 -7.70 -9.18
N GLU A 386 9.63 -6.62 -8.62
CA GLU A 386 10.77 -6.71 -7.70
C GLU A 386 10.40 -6.70 -6.20
N GLN A 387 9.10 -6.54 -5.90
CA GLN A 387 8.66 -6.04 -4.59
C GLN A 387 8.42 -7.10 -3.54
N TYR A 388 8.13 -8.33 -3.95
CA TYR A 388 7.86 -9.40 -3.00
C TYR A 388 9.09 -9.63 -2.10
N ILE A 389 10.26 -9.74 -2.72
CA ILE A 389 11.53 -9.98 -2.02
C ILE A 389 11.85 -8.79 -1.10
N GLN A 390 11.71 -7.57 -1.61
CA GLN A 390 11.97 -6.36 -0.83
C GLN A 390 11.03 -6.21 0.37
N HIS A 391 9.71 -6.34 0.19
CA HIS A 391 8.76 -6.23 1.30
C HIS A 391 8.96 -7.35 2.33
N PHE A 392 9.36 -8.56 1.89
CA PHE A 392 9.68 -9.67 2.79
C PHE A 392 10.94 -9.38 3.63
N ILE A 393 12.00 -8.83 3.01
CA ILE A 393 13.24 -8.48 3.72
C ILE A 393 13.00 -7.31 4.68
N SER A 394 12.32 -6.24 4.23
CA SER A 394 11.95 -5.12 5.11
C SER A 394 11.11 -5.58 6.29
N SER A 395 10.17 -6.49 6.06
CA SER A 395 9.33 -7.07 7.10
C SER A 395 10.12 -7.87 8.15
N SER A 396 11.09 -8.66 7.70
CA SER A 396 11.98 -9.42 8.57
C SER A 396 12.89 -8.51 9.38
N SER A 397 13.44 -7.47 8.73
CA SER A 397 14.38 -6.53 9.32
C SER A 397 13.74 -5.67 10.40
N VAL A 398 12.53 -5.15 10.15
CA VAL A 398 11.76 -4.39 11.15
C VAL A 398 11.39 -5.26 12.35
N SER A 399 11.04 -6.53 12.12
CA SER A 399 10.73 -7.48 13.21
C SER A 399 11.95 -7.72 14.12
N VAL A 400 13.14 -7.85 13.53
CA VAL A 400 14.41 -8.02 14.26
C VAL A 400 14.76 -6.74 15.03
N SER A 401 14.69 -5.56 14.39
CA SER A 401 15.02 -4.31 15.06
C SER A 401 14.08 -4.02 16.24
N LEU A 402 12.76 -4.25 16.07
CA LEU A 402 11.79 -4.11 17.14
C LEU A 402 12.11 -4.98 18.36
N THR A 403 12.55 -6.22 18.13
CA THR A 403 12.78 -7.20 19.20
C THR A 403 14.08 -6.92 19.97
N HIS A 404 15.10 -6.38 19.30
CA HIS A 404 16.44 -6.20 19.87
C HIS A 404 16.81 -4.75 20.25
N ASN A 405 16.27 -3.74 19.57
CA ASN A 405 16.69 -2.35 19.72
C ASN A 405 15.64 -1.44 20.38
N CYS A 406 14.35 -1.80 20.31
CA CYS A 406 13.26 -0.93 20.75
C CYS A 406 12.70 -1.33 22.12
N GLN A 407 12.33 -0.31 22.92
CA GLN A 407 11.54 -0.53 24.13
C GLN A 407 10.03 -0.54 23.82
N PRO A 408 9.20 -1.22 24.64
CA PRO A 408 7.75 -1.15 24.53
C PRO A 408 7.27 0.31 24.59
N PRO A 409 6.34 0.73 23.71
CA PRO A 409 5.83 2.09 23.72
C PRO A 409 5.17 2.40 25.06
N ARG A 410 5.54 3.53 25.68
CA ARG A 410 5.03 3.93 27.00
C ARG A 410 3.54 4.29 27.00
N ARG A 411 3.00 4.62 25.82
CA ARG A 411 1.60 5.03 25.63
C ARG A 411 0.98 4.20 24.51
N SER A 412 -0.04 3.40 24.85
CA SER A 412 -0.75 2.60 23.86
C SER A 412 -1.81 3.46 23.16
N GLY A 413 -1.58 3.77 21.89
CA GLY A 413 -2.61 4.33 21.03
C GLY A 413 -3.80 3.37 20.88
N ARG A 414 -4.97 3.89 20.47
CA ARG A 414 -6.12 3.04 20.11
C ARG A 414 -5.81 2.25 18.84
N ALA A 415 -5.38 1.00 19.00
CA ALA A 415 -4.99 0.09 17.92
C ALA A 415 -6.04 -0.06 16.80
N ALA A 416 -7.33 -0.11 17.16
CA ALA A 416 -8.43 -0.27 16.20
C ALA A 416 -8.61 0.93 15.25
N GLN A 417 -8.36 2.16 15.71
CA GLN A 417 -8.49 3.36 14.87
C GLN A 417 -7.32 3.49 13.89
N MET A 418 -6.12 3.11 14.33
CA MET A 418 -4.90 3.20 13.52
C MET A 418 -5.00 2.34 12.24
N GLN A 419 -5.58 1.13 12.33
CA GLN A 419 -5.70 0.24 11.17
C GLN A 419 -6.53 0.85 10.03
N THR A 420 -7.67 1.47 10.37
CA THR A 420 -8.55 2.11 9.38
C THR A 420 -7.86 3.30 8.73
N ILE A 421 -7.09 4.07 9.51
CA ILE A 421 -6.33 5.21 9.01
C ILE A 421 -5.22 4.76 8.06
N PHE A 422 -4.51 3.67 8.36
CA PHE A 422 -3.43 3.17 7.49
C PHE A 422 -3.95 2.73 6.12
N ILE A 423 -5.08 2.01 6.09
CA ILE A 423 -5.71 1.59 4.84
C ILE A 423 -6.28 2.80 4.07
N PHE A 424 -6.84 3.78 4.79
CA PHE A 424 -7.29 5.02 4.16
C PHE A 424 -6.14 5.83 3.54
N LEU A 425 -4.99 5.92 4.23
CA LEU A 425 -3.80 6.56 3.69
C LEU A 425 -3.21 5.82 2.48
N LEU A 426 -3.41 4.51 2.38
CA LEU A 426 -3.02 3.72 1.20
C LEU A 426 -3.98 3.90 0.01
N PHE A 427 -5.26 4.21 0.29
CA PHE A 427 -6.28 4.43 -0.73
C PHE A 427 -5.94 5.60 -1.65
N PHE A 428 -5.50 6.73 -1.07
CA PHE A 428 -5.26 7.95 -1.85
C PHE A 428 -4.13 7.80 -2.90
N PRO A 429 -2.92 7.33 -2.58
CA PRO A 429 -1.86 7.12 -3.57
C PRO A 429 -2.21 6.08 -4.65
N PHE A 430 -3.08 5.10 -4.35
CA PHE A 430 -3.52 4.14 -5.35
C PHE A 430 -4.41 4.79 -6.43
N PHE A 431 -5.50 5.42 -6.01
CA PHE A 431 -6.49 5.97 -6.94
C PHE A 431 -6.01 7.27 -7.60
N VAL A 432 -5.39 8.17 -6.82
CA VAL A 432 -4.94 9.47 -7.32
C VAL A 432 -3.57 9.39 -7.96
N GLY A 433 -2.73 8.43 -7.58
CA GLY A 433 -1.38 8.25 -8.13
C GLY A 433 -1.31 7.13 -9.17
N ALA A 434 -1.24 5.88 -8.72
CA ALA A 434 -0.94 4.75 -9.59
C ALA A 434 -1.99 4.55 -10.71
N LEU A 435 -3.28 4.54 -10.36
CA LEU A 435 -4.36 4.33 -11.34
C LEU A 435 -4.44 5.48 -12.35
N SER A 436 -4.35 6.72 -11.89
CA SER A 436 -4.42 7.91 -12.75
C SER A 436 -3.24 7.96 -13.72
N ILE A 437 -2.03 7.63 -13.26
CA ILE A 437 -0.83 7.63 -14.08
C ILE A 437 -0.86 6.50 -15.11
N VAL A 438 -1.25 5.28 -14.70
CA VAL A 438 -1.41 4.17 -15.65
C VAL A 438 -2.46 4.53 -16.72
N ALA A 439 -3.59 5.12 -16.32
CA ALA A 439 -4.60 5.59 -17.26
C ALA A 439 -4.05 6.68 -18.20
N TYR A 440 -3.36 7.69 -17.67
CA TYR A 440 -2.73 8.75 -18.48
C TYR A 440 -1.71 8.18 -19.48
N THR A 441 -0.86 7.26 -19.04
CA THR A 441 0.12 6.61 -19.92
C THR A 441 -0.53 5.75 -21.01
N ALA A 442 -1.66 5.10 -20.71
CA ALA A 442 -2.35 4.24 -21.66
C ALA A 442 -3.09 5.03 -22.75
N TRP A 443 -3.72 6.15 -22.37
CA TRP A 443 -4.57 6.95 -23.25
C TRP A 443 -3.89 8.14 -23.92
N SER A 444 -2.87 8.75 -23.31
CA SER A 444 -2.35 10.05 -23.76
C SER A 444 -0.90 10.03 -24.23
N LEU A 445 -0.08 9.10 -23.74
CA LEU A 445 1.34 9.04 -24.11
C LEU A 445 1.57 8.09 -25.29
N THR A 446 2.43 8.53 -26.20
CA THR A 446 2.87 7.75 -27.35
C THR A 446 3.95 6.75 -26.96
N PRO A 447 3.74 5.43 -27.20
CA PRO A 447 4.76 4.41 -26.95
C PRO A 447 6.05 4.65 -27.75
N SER A 448 7.16 4.11 -27.26
CA SER A 448 8.43 4.17 -28.01
C SER A 448 8.37 3.42 -29.34
N GLU A 449 9.01 3.99 -30.36
CA GLU A 449 9.15 3.35 -31.68
C GLU A 449 10.12 2.16 -31.64
N GLY A 450 11.16 2.26 -30.80
CA GLY A 450 12.25 1.27 -30.75
C GLY A 450 12.09 0.14 -29.73
N CYS A 451 11.24 0.29 -28.70
CA CYS A 451 11.20 -0.61 -27.53
C CYS A 451 9.77 -0.93 -27.05
N GLY A 452 9.60 -2.08 -26.36
CA GLY A 452 8.33 -2.48 -25.75
C GLY A 452 7.34 -3.28 -26.62
N PRO A 453 6.21 -3.72 -26.05
CA PRO A 453 5.16 -4.42 -26.78
C PRO A 453 4.40 -3.49 -27.75
N PHE A 454 4.14 -2.23 -27.39
CA PHE A 454 3.25 -1.33 -28.17
C PHE A 454 3.96 -0.50 -29.26
N ARG A 455 5.12 -0.96 -29.77
CA ARG A 455 5.89 -0.27 -30.82
C ARG A 455 5.03 -0.03 -32.06
N GLY A 456 5.10 1.18 -32.61
CA GLY A 456 4.42 1.56 -33.85
C GLY A 456 2.92 1.86 -33.70
N LEU A 457 2.39 1.88 -32.47
CA LEU A 457 1.04 2.35 -32.17
C LEU A 457 1.09 3.81 -31.72
N ASN A 458 0.04 4.58 -32.03
CA ASN A 458 -0.07 5.95 -31.56
C ASN A 458 -0.20 5.99 -30.04
N ASN A 459 -1.11 5.19 -29.47
CA ASN A 459 -1.34 5.13 -28.02
C ASN A 459 -1.40 3.64 -27.59
N SER A 460 -1.07 3.34 -26.34
CA SER A 460 -1.14 1.94 -25.85
C SER A 460 -2.54 1.36 -25.94
N PHE A 461 -3.58 2.19 -25.75
CA PHE A 461 -4.98 1.80 -25.90
C PHE A 461 -5.36 1.39 -27.33
N THR A 462 -4.67 1.89 -28.36
CA THR A 462 -4.92 1.55 -29.76
C THR A 462 -4.71 0.06 -30.05
N ALA A 463 -3.93 -0.65 -29.21
CA ALA A 463 -3.83 -2.11 -29.28
C ALA A 463 -5.20 -2.81 -29.10
N VAL A 464 -6.08 -2.22 -28.29
CA VAL A 464 -7.45 -2.71 -28.08
C VAL A 464 -8.33 -2.40 -29.29
N ASP A 465 -8.20 -1.20 -29.88
CA ASP A 465 -8.94 -0.83 -31.10
C ASP A 465 -8.64 -1.80 -32.25
N VAL A 466 -7.36 -2.07 -32.51
CA VAL A 466 -6.91 -3.00 -33.57
C VAL A 466 -7.48 -4.40 -33.31
N TRP A 467 -7.48 -4.86 -32.06
CA TRP A 467 -8.02 -6.17 -31.71
C TRP A 467 -9.56 -6.24 -31.88
N ILE A 468 -10.27 -5.16 -31.54
CA ILE A 468 -11.72 -5.07 -31.76
C ILE A 468 -12.05 -5.08 -33.25
N ASP A 469 -11.24 -4.44 -34.08
CA ASP A 469 -11.38 -4.47 -35.54
C ASP A 469 -11.13 -5.87 -36.11
N ASP A 470 -10.09 -6.57 -35.65
CA ASP A 470 -9.84 -7.97 -36.04
C ASP A 470 -11.01 -8.90 -35.65
N LEU A 471 -11.63 -8.63 -34.49
CA LEU A 471 -12.79 -9.38 -34.01
C LEU A 471 -14.04 -9.19 -34.86
N LYS A 472 -14.16 -8.13 -35.68
CA LYS A 472 -15.30 -7.94 -36.60
C LYS A 472 -15.36 -9.05 -37.66
N ASN A 473 -14.21 -9.62 -38.02
CA ASN A 473 -14.10 -10.66 -39.03
C ASN A 473 -14.37 -12.08 -38.49
N VAL A 474 -14.51 -12.24 -37.17
CA VAL A 474 -14.75 -13.53 -36.52
C VAL A 474 -16.25 -13.70 -36.25
N THR A 475 -16.85 -14.78 -36.76
CA THR A 475 -18.26 -15.09 -36.48
C THR A 475 -18.44 -15.55 -35.02
N GLY A 476 -19.15 -14.77 -34.20
CA GLY A 476 -19.49 -15.10 -32.80
C GLY A 476 -18.97 -14.11 -31.73
N SER A 477 -18.17 -13.12 -32.11
CA SER A 477 -17.59 -12.07 -31.24
C SER A 477 -18.42 -10.77 -31.18
N GLN A 478 -19.60 -10.73 -31.81
CA GLN A 478 -20.45 -9.53 -31.89
C GLN A 478 -20.77 -8.91 -30.52
N TRP A 479 -20.98 -9.75 -29.50
CA TRP A 479 -21.23 -9.28 -28.13
C TRP A 479 -20.06 -8.50 -27.53
N VAL A 480 -18.81 -8.80 -27.91
CA VAL A 480 -17.61 -8.06 -27.43
C VAL A 480 -17.57 -6.68 -28.05
N ILE A 481 -17.85 -6.59 -29.35
CA ILE A 481 -17.86 -5.34 -30.11
C ILE A 481 -18.96 -4.42 -29.59
N GLU A 482 -20.14 -4.98 -29.29
CA GLU A 482 -21.27 -4.24 -28.76
C GLU A 482 -21.00 -3.71 -27.35
N ILE A 483 -20.34 -4.49 -26.49
CA ILE A 483 -19.86 -4.00 -25.18
C ILE A 483 -18.83 -2.89 -25.38
N TYR A 484 -17.85 -3.07 -26.28
CA TYR A 484 -16.82 -2.06 -26.50
C TYR A 484 -17.39 -0.72 -26.95
N SER A 485 -18.25 -0.73 -27.97
CA SER A 485 -18.87 0.47 -28.54
C SER A 485 -19.84 1.14 -27.56
N ASN A 486 -20.70 0.36 -26.90
CA ASN A 486 -21.80 0.94 -26.10
C ASN A 486 -21.43 1.20 -24.64
N VAL A 487 -20.38 0.55 -24.12
CA VAL A 487 -19.98 0.64 -22.70
C VAL A 487 -18.65 1.37 -22.55
N ILE A 488 -17.61 0.96 -23.26
CA ILE A 488 -16.24 1.47 -23.05
C ILE A 488 -16.01 2.82 -23.74
N LEU A 489 -16.57 3.02 -24.94
CA LEU A 489 -16.46 4.32 -25.63
C LEU A 489 -17.56 5.32 -25.25
N SER A 490 -18.58 4.87 -24.52
CA SER A 490 -19.73 5.71 -24.19
C SER A 490 -19.44 6.63 -23.00
N GLU A 491 -19.35 7.93 -23.26
CA GLU A 491 -19.25 8.96 -22.22
C GLU A 491 -20.45 8.92 -21.26
N ILE A 492 -21.64 8.61 -21.79
CA ILE A 492 -22.90 8.52 -21.03
C ILE A 492 -22.83 7.40 -19.99
N PHE A 493 -22.20 6.28 -20.33
CA PHE A 493 -22.06 5.16 -19.40
C PHE A 493 -21.24 5.53 -18.16
N TYR A 494 -20.10 6.21 -18.35
CA TYR A 494 -19.28 6.70 -17.23
C TYR A 494 -19.99 7.76 -16.41
N PHE A 495 -20.76 8.66 -17.06
CA PHE A 495 -21.59 9.63 -16.37
C PHE A 495 -22.64 8.94 -15.47
N LEU A 496 -23.35 7.94 -15.99
CA LEU A 496 -24.35 7.17 -15.24
C LEU A 496 -23.74 6.40 -14.06
N ILE A 497 -22.59 5.74 -14.25
CA ILE A 497 -21.87 5.08 -13.15
C ILE A 497 -21.49 6.10 -12.08
N THR A 498 -20.96 7.25 -12.48
CA THR A 498 -20.55 8.30 -11.54
C THR A 498 -21.75 8.82 -10.76
N LEU A 499 -22.89 9.03 -11.41
CA LEU A 499 -24.14 9.42 -10.77
C LEU A 499 -24.60 8.37 -9.75
N ILE A 500 -24.59 7.08 -10.12
CA ILE A 500 -24.94 5.97 -9.21
C ILE A 500 -24.02 5.97 -7.99
N ILE A 501 -22.71 6.11 -8.18
CA ILE A 501 -21.73 6.16 -7.09
C ILE A 501 -22.00 7.36 -6.18
N LEU A 502 -22.28 8.54 -6.74
CA LEU A 502 -22.61 9.75 -5.96
C LEU A 502 -23.90 9.56 -5.14
N VAL A 503 -24.93 8.94 -5.72
CA VAL A 503 -26.17 8.61 -5.00
C VAL A 503 -25.90 7.62 -3.86
N ILE A 504 -25.09 6.58 -4.10
CA ILE A 504 -24.70 5.63 -3.05
C ILE A 504 -23.94 6.33 -1.93
N ILE A 505 -22.94 7.17 -2.27
CA ILE A 505 -22.18 7.94 -1.28
C ILE A 505 -23.11 8.84 -0.47
N TYR A 506 -24.05 9.53 -1.12
CA TYR A 506 -25.04 10.37 -0.45
C TYR A 506 -25.93 9.57 0.51
N ILE A 507 -26.44 8.41 0.08
CA ILE A 507 -27.24 7.51 0.93
C ILE A 507 -26.41 7.02 2.13
N LEU A 508 -25.18 6.58 1.92
CA LEU A 508 -24.29 6.12 2.99
C LEU A 508 -23.95 7.25 3.97
N TRP A 509 -23.77 8.47 3.47
CA TRP A 509 -23.55 9.66 4.29
C TRP A 509 -24.79 9.98 5.13
N GLN A 510 -25.99 9.94 4.54
CA GLN A 510 -27.26 10.11 5.25
C GLN A 510 -27.48 9.03 6.32
N VAL A 511 -27.25 7.76 6.00
CA VAL A 511 -27.33 6.65 6.97
C VAL A 511 -26.35 6.87 8.13
N THR A 512 -25.15 7.37 7.84
CA THR A 512 -24.15 7.67 8.87
C THR A 512 -24.62 8.80 9.79
N ASN A 513 -25.19 9.86 9.23
CA ASN A 513 -25.76 10.97 10.01
C ASN A 513 -26.98 10.51 10.83
N GLY A 514 -27.88 9.72 10.26
CA GLY A 514 -29.02 9.14 10.96
C GLY A 514 -28.61 8.24 12.12
N ARG A 515 -27.57 7.40 11.95
CA ARG A 515 -27.01 6.58 13.03
C ARG A 515 -26.43 7.43 14.16
N LYS A 516 -25.76 8.55 13.85
CA LYS A 516 -25.24 9.48 14.87
C LYS A 516 -26.39 10.07 15.70
N GLU A 517 -27.46 10.50 15.05
CA GLU A 517 -28.63 11.05 15.72
C GLU A 517 -29.37 9.98 16.55
N LEU A 518 -29.53 8.76 16.04
CA LEU A 518 -30.09 7.63 16.79
C LEU A 518 -29.28 7.32 18.06
N ILE A 519 -27.94 7.25 17.95
CA ILE A 519 -27.06 7.04 19.11
C ILE A 519 -27.23 8.18 20.13
N ARG A 520 -27.34 9.43 19.67
CA ARG A 520 -27.59 10.59 20.54
C ARG A 520 -28.90 10.44 21.31
N ARG A 521 -29.98 10.05 20.65
CA ARG A 521 -31.30 9.81 21.26
C ARG A 521 -31.28 8.65 22.26
N LEU A 522 -30.67 7.52 21.90
CA LEU A 522 -30.51 6.36 22.79
C LEU A 522 -29.73 6.72 24.06
N ARG A 523 -28.67 7.52 23.93
CA ARG A 523 -27.92 8.04 25.10
C ARG A 523 -28.79 8.92 25.99
N GLN A 524 -29.59 9.81 25.41
CA GLN A 524 -30.53 10.62 26.20
C GLN A 524 -31.54 9.76 26.96
N GLN A 525 -32.05 8.69 26.33
CA GLN A 525 -32.95 7.74 26.99
C GLN A 525 -32.26 6.98 28.14
N ILE A 526 -31.02 6.52 27.94
CA ILE A 526 -30.24 5.85 29.00
C ILE A 526 -30.05 6.78 30.21
N VAL A 527 -29.68 8.05 29.97
CA VAL A 527 -29.50 9.04 31.04
C VAL A 527 -30.82 9.28 31.80
N ASN A 528 -31.93 9.42 31.08
CA ASN A 528 -33.24 9.62 31.68
C ASN A 528 -33.72 8.43 32.51
N VAL A 529 -33.45 7.20 32.06
CA VAL A 529 -33.80 5.97 32.81
C VAL A 529 -32.91 5.81 34.05
N SER A 530 -31.64 6.23 34.00
CA SER A 530 -30.73 6.16 35.16
C SER A 530 -30.98 7.21 36.25
N LEU A 531 -31.87 8.18 36.00
CA LEU A 531 -32.28 9.21 36.97
C LEU A 531 -33.53 8.81 37.78
N PHE A 532 -34.17 7.69 37.43
CA PHE A 532 -35.19 6.99 38.20
C PHE A 532 -34.59 5.74 38.83
#